data_AF-A0A2V9H008-F1
#
_entry.id   AF-A0A2V9H008-F1
#
_cell.length_a   1.000
_cell.length_b   1.000
_cell.length_c   1.000
_cell.angle_alpha   90.00
_cell.angle_beta   90.00
_cell.angle_gamma   90.00
#
_symmetry.space_group_name_H-M   'P 1'
#
loop_
_entity.id
_entity.type
_entity.pdbx_description
1 polymer ?
#
loop_
_entity_poly.entity_id
_entity_poly.type
_entity_poly.pdbx_seq_one_letter_code
_entity_poly.pdbx_strand_id
1 'polypeptide(L)'
;MNRRDFLFKAFGAGLATAAAPPWTFANPASSLGFRLTDVTNAAGIQFRHRSGAYGGKLLPETLGAGCAFLDYDSDGWQDILLVNGMD
;
A
#
# COMPACT_ATOMS: atom_id res chain seq x y z
N MET A 1 13.65 30.75 -11.33
CA MET A 1 14.27 30.20 -10.11
C MET A 1 14.56 28.71 -10.32
N ASN A 2 15.81 28.28 -10.20
CA ASN A 2 16.19 26.88 -10.42
C ASN A 2 16.31 26.13 -9.08
N ARG A 3 15.77 24.90 -9.03
CA ARG A 3 15.75 23.96 -7.87
C ARG A 3 17.07 23.80 -7.10
N ARG A 4 18.19 24.13 -7.73
CA ARG A 4 19.55 23.99 -7.19
C ARG A 4 19.88 25.10 -6.18
N ASP A 5 19.35 26.31 -6.39
CA ASP A 5 19.62 27.46 -5.50
C ASP A 5 18.81 27.36 -4.19
N PHE A 6 17.69 26.65 -4.21
CA PHE A 6 16.87 26.41 -3.01
C PHE A 6 17.54 25.43 -2.04
N LEU A 7 18.16 24.35 -2.56
CA LEU A 7 18.82 23.33 -1.75
C LEU A 7 20.08 23.85 -1.05
N PHE A 8 20.83 24.75 -1.68
CA PHE A 8 22.03 25.32 -1.08
C PHE A 8 21.75 26.33 0.05
N LYS A 9 20.62 27.06 -0.02
CA LYS A 9 20.22 28.01 1.03
C LYS A 9 19.68 27.35 2.29
N ALA A 10 19.24 26.08 2.21
CA ALA A 10 18.65 25.37 3.35
C ALA A 10 19.69 24.78 4.33
N PHE A 11 20.97 24.63 3.92
CA PHE A 11 22.01 24.01 4.75
C PHE A 11 22.87 24.99 5.55
N GLY A 12 22.73 26.29 5.32
CA GLY A 12 23.68 27.31 5.78
C GLY A 12 23.10 28.37 6.71
N ALA A 13 22.34 28.00 7.75
CA ALA A 13 22.10 28.81 8.95
C ALA A 13 21.19 28.08 9.94
N GLY A 14 21.60 27.98 11.21
CA GLY A 14 20.64 27.81 12.30
C GLY A 14 21.08 26.85 13.40
N LEU A 15 21.38 27.44 14.55
CA LEU A 15 21.63 26.81 15.85
C LEU A 15 20.76 25.58 16.13
N ALA A 16 21.37 24.59 16.79
CA ALA A 16 20.70 23.48 17.43
C ALA A 16 19.73 23.96 18.53
N THR A 17 18.47 24.19 18.18
CA THR A 17 17.36 23.99 19.09
C THR A 17 16.96 22.53 19.01
N ALA A 18 17.01 21.82 20.14
CA ALA A 18 16.41 20.49 20.28
C ALA A 18 14.87 20.63 20.27
N ALA A 19 14.30 21.13 19.18
CA ALA A 19 12.90 20.96 18.89
C ALA A 19 12.74 19.53 18.39
N ALA A 20 12.11 18.68 19.21
CA ALA A 20 11.71 17.34 18.78
C ALA A 20 11.04 17.47 17.40
N PRO A 21 11.36 16.60 16.43
CA PRO A 21 10.74 16.66 15.12
C PRO A 21 9.22 16.68 15.29
N PRO A 22 8.46 17.50 14.54
CA PRO A 22 7.00 17.60 14.64
C PRO A 22 6.26 16.31 14.23
N TRP A 23 6.99 15.21 14.16
CA TRP A 23 6.58 13.88 13.77
C TRP A 23 6.90 12.95 14.95
N THR A 24 6.33 13.25 16.12
CA THR A 24 6.18 12.25 17.17
C THR A 24 5.13 11.26 16.67
N PHE A 25 5.58 10.19 16.00
CA PHE A 25 4.72 9.04 15.75
C PHE A 25 4.26 8.52 17.10
N ALA A 26 2.94 8.48 17.30
CA ALA A 26 2.37 7.85 18.48
C ALA A 26 2.98 6.45 18.62
N ASN A 27 3.53 6.14 19.79
CA ASN A 27 3.98 4.79 20.11
C ASN A 27 2.76 3.86 19.93
N PRO A 28 2.74 2.91 18.98
CA PRO A 28 1.58 2.08 18.69
C PRO A 28 1.36 1.00 19.76
N ALA A 29 1.66 1.31 21.02
CA ALA A 29 1.58 0.40 22.15
C ALA A 29 0.13 0.15 22.63
N SER A 30 -0.88 0.65 21.92
CA SER A 30 -2.26 0.22 22.11
C SER A 30 -2.45 -1.14 21.42
N SER A 31 -2.37 -2.22 22.20
CA SER A 31 -2.83 -3.54 21.78
C SER A 31 -4.28 -3.42 21.32
N LEU A 32 -4.57 -3.80 20.07
CA LEU A 32 -5.91 -3.75 19.48
C LEU A 32 -6.93 -4.67 20.19
N GLY A 33 -6.49 -5.50 21.14
CA GLY A 33 -7.31 -6.51 21.81
C GLY A 33 -7.51 -7.77 20.96
N PHE A 34 -7.01 -7.79 19.73
CA PHE A 34 -7.01 -8.93 18.83
C PHE A 34 -5.71 -9.00 18.02
N ARG A 35 -5.42 -10.18 17.46
CA ARG A 35 -4.29 -10.42 16.57
C ARG A 35 -4.81 -10.82 15.19
N LEU A 36 -4.39 -10.09 14.17
CA LEU A 36 -4.55 -10.53 12.79
C LEU A 36 -3.53 -11.63 12.51
N THR A 37 -3.98 -12.72 11.89
CA THR A 37 -3.13 -13.85 11.49
C THR A 37 -3.15 -13.94 9.97
N ASP A 38 -1.96 -13.93 9.37
CA ASP A 38 -1.82 -14.21 7.94
C ASP A 38 -2.07 -15.69 7.69
N VAL A 39 -3.10 -15.98 6.87
CA VAL A 39 -3.47 -17.33 6.44
C VAL A 39 -3.31 -17.53 4.94
N THR A 40 -2.72 -16.58 4.21
CA THR A 40 -2.63 -16.60 2.74
C THR A 40 -1.99 -17.89 2.23
N ASN A 41 -0.86 -18.30 2.82
CA ASN A 41 -0.20 -19.55 2.43
C ASN A 41 -0.97 -20.80 2.86
N ALA A 42 -1.56 -20.79 4.06
CA ALA A 42 -2.34 -21.92 4.58
C ALA A 42 -3.62 -22.16 3.75
N ALA A 43 -4.20 -21.08 3.21
CA ALA A 43 -5.33 -21.11 2.29
C ALA A 43 -4.91 -21.46 0.84
N GLY A 44 -3.61 -21.69 0.57
CA GLY A 44 -3.12 -22.01 -0.76
C GLY A 44 -3.13 -20.85 -1.76
N ILE A 45 -3.31 -19.60 -1.29
CA ILE A 45 -3.42 -18.42 -2.16
C ILE A 45 -2.02 -17.98 -2.59
N GLN A 46 -1.71 -18.11 -3.88
CA GLN A 46 -0.44 -17.69 -4.50
C GLN A 46 -0.68 -16.60 -5.56
N PHE A 47 -1.52 -15.62 -5.24
CA PHE A 47 -1.89 -14.55 -6.17
C PHE A 47 -0.94 -13.36 -6.10
N ARG A 48 -0.54 -12.84 -7.27
CA ARG A 48 0.14 -11.55 -7.40
C ARG A 48 -0.59 -10.70 -8.42
N HIS A 49 -1.05 -9.54 -7.98
CA HIS A 49 -1.67 -8.58 -8.89
C HIS A 49 -0.63 -7.96 -9.83
N ARG A 50 -0.97 -7.91 -11.11
CA ARG A 50 -0.28 -7.19 -12.17
C ARG A 50 -1.27 -6.23 -12.81
N SER A 51 -0.88 -4.96 -12.92
CA SER A 51 -1.72 -3.92 -13.53
C SER A 51 -1.70 -3.92 -15.06
N GLY A 52 -0.79 -4.67 -15.69
CA GLY A 52 -0.65 -4.72 -17.15
C GLY A 52 -0.03 -3.46 -17.78
N ALA A 53 0.67 -2.65 -16.98
CA ALA A 53 1.19 -1.37 -17.46
C ALA A 53 2.36 -1.55 -18.46
N TYR A 54 2.16 -1.18 -19.73
CA TYR A 54 3.18 -1.21 -20.79
C TYR A 54 3.52 0.19 -21.34
N GLY A 55 3.56 1.19 -20.46
CA GLY A 55 4.05 2.55 -20.79
C GLY A 55 3.03 3.47 -21.46
N GLY A 56 1.90 2.95 -21.94
CA GLY A 56 0.81 3.72 -22.53
C GLY A 56 -0.02 4.52 -21.53
N LYS A 57 0.03 4.19 -20.23
CA LYS A 57 -0.81 4.77 -19.17
C LYS A 57 -2.30 4.66 -19.50
N LEU A 58 -2.71 3.46 -19.88
CA LEU A 58 -4.10 3.20 -20.23
C LEU A 58 -4.99 3.21 -18.97
N LEU A 59 -6.26 3.57 -19.14
CA LEU A 59 -7.23 3.61 -18.04
C LEU A 59 -7.30 2.29 -17.24
N PRO A 60 -7.29 1.09 -17.86
CA PRO A 60 -7.24 -0.18 -17.13
C PRO A 60 -6.00 -0.37 -16.26
N GLU A 61 -4.86 0.26 -16.59
CA GLU A 61 -3.63 0.20 -15.78
C GLU A 61 -3.72 1.11 -14.54
N THR A 62 -4.59 2.12 -14.60
CA THR A 62 -4.80 3.11 -13.53
C THR A 62 -5.95 2.70 -12.60
N LEU A 63 -6.89 1.90 -13.10
CA LEU A 63 -7.92 1.25 -12.31
C LEU A 63 -7.27 0.16 -11.45
N GLY A 64 -7.39 0.28 -10.13
CA GLY A 64 -6.78 -0.65 -9.18
C GLY A 64 -7.35 -2.07 -9.27
N ALA A 65 -6.63 -3.01 -8.65
CA ALA A 65 -7.10 -4.39 -8.47
C ALA A 65 -8.47 -4.45 -7.80
N GLY A 66 -9.24 -5.48 -8.11
CA GLY A 66 -10.50 -5.81 -7.44
C GLY A 66 -10.44 -7.15 -6.73
N CYS A 67 -11.14 -7.28 -5.61
CA CYS A 67 -11.42 -8.58 -4.99
C CYS A 67 -12.86 -8.64 -4.47
N ALA A 68 -13.42 -9.83 -4.40
CA ALA A 68 -14.74 -10.07 -3.83
C ALA A 68 -14.81 -11.44 -3.14
N PHE A 69 -15.66 -11.52 -2.12
CA PHE A 69 -16.08 -12.77 -1.51
C PHE A 69 -17.53 -13.03 -1.95
N LEU A 70 -17.76 -14.13 -2.66
CA LEU A 70 -19.09 -14.58 -3.09
C LEU A 70 -19.16 -16.10 -3.11
N ASP A 71 -20.33 -16.68 -2.86
CA ASP A 71 -20.55 -18.13 -3.04
C ASP A 71 -21.01 -18.28 -4.49
N TYR A 72 -20.08 -18.64 -5.37
CA TYR A 72 -20.27 -18.59 -6.81
C TYR A 72 -21.05 -19.80 -7.32
N ASP A 73 -20.81 -20.99 -6.74
CA ASP A 73 -21.43 -22.25 -7.17
C ASP A 73 -22.53 -22.75 -6.23
N SER A 74 -22.84 -22.00 -5.17
CA SER A 74 -23.89 -22.30 -4.19
C SER A 74 -23.62 -23.55 -3.36
N ASP A 75 -22.35 -23.88 -3.10
CA ASP A 75 -21.97 -25.01 -2.25
C ASP A 75 -21.96 -24.67 -0.75
N GLY A 76 -22.23 -23.41 -0.40
CA GLY A 76 -22.28 -22.89 0.97
C GLY A 76 -20.91 -22.48 1.51
N TRP A 77 -19.84 -22.58 0.71
CA TRP A 77 -18.52 -22.04 1.02
C TRP A 77 -18.31 -20.70 0.33
N GLN A 78 -17.48 -19.87 0.95
CA GLN A 78 -17.18 -18.55 0.40
C GLN A 78 -16.01 -18.64 -0.59
N ASP A 79 -16.27 -18.34 -1.87
CA ASP A 79 -15.21 -18.22 -2.87
C ASP A 79 -14.56 -16.83 -2.83
N ILE A 80 -13.33 -16.79 -3.35
CA ILE A 80 -12.52 -15.57 -3.48
C ILE A 80 -12.31 -15.27 -4.96
N LEU A 81 -12.87 -14.15 -5.42
CA LEU A 81 -12.55 -13.58 -6.74
C LEU A 81 -11.41 -12.57 -6.61
N LEU A 82 -10.34 -12.75 -7.37
CA LEU A 82 -9.20 -11.85 -7.45
C LEU A 82 -9.02 -11.37 -8.90
N VAL A 83 -9.24 -10.09 -9.15
CA VAL A 83 -9.15 -9.51 -10.50
C VAL A 83 -7.72 -9.13 -10.81
N ASN A 84 -7.25 -9.55 -11.99
CA ASN A 84 -5.91 -9.26 -12.48
C ASN A 84 -5.93 -8.55 -13.83
N GLY A 85 -4.90 -7.74 -14.08
CA GLY A 85 -4.59 -7.24 -15.41
C GLY A 85 -3.89 -8.30 -16.26
N MET A 86 -3.77 -8.02 -17.56
CA MET A 86 -3.04 -8.83 -18.52
C MET A 86 -1.62 -8.28 -18.72
N ASP A 87 -0.64 -9.15 -18.91
CA ASP A 87 0.77 -8.81 -19.20
C ASP A 87 0.95 -8.01 -20.52
#